data_AF-A0A942GNL2-F1
#
_entry.id   AF-A0A942GNL2-F1
#
_cell.length_a   1.000
_cell.length_b   1.000
_cell.length_c   1.000
_cell.angle_alpha   90.00
_cell.angle_beta   90.00
_cell.angle_gamma   90.00
#
_symmetry.space_group_name_H-M   'P 1'
#
loop_
_entity.id
_entity.type
_entity.pdbx_description
1 polymer ?
#
loop_
_entity_poly.entity_id
_entity_poly.type
_entity_poly.pdbx_seq_one_letter_code
_entity_poly.pdbx_strand_id
1 'polypeptide(L)'
;MSHHDIEGPPCSHMEHMLHDAADGTGRGLRLWYALHHAARCGRCGRFLSRLRETLSAMRQAKPEPEADAMARLKAGRWRDEMSAEE
;
A
#
# COMPACT_ATOMS: atom_id res chain seq x y z
N MET A 1 29.23 11.64 1.50
CA MET A 1 27.84 11.23 1.25
C MET A 1 27.52 11.63 -0.18
N SER A 2 27.45 10.67 -1.10
CA SER A 2 27.29 10.94 -2.52
C SER A 2 25.87 11.41 -2.82
N HIS A 3 25.73 12.64 -3.34
CA HIS A 3 24.48 13.17 -3.87
C HIS A 3 24.08 12.35 -5.11
N HIS A 4 23.30 11.29 -4.91
CA HIS A 4 22.60 10.64 -6.01
C HIS A 4 21.40 11.51 -6.37
N ASP A 5 21.33 11.91 -7.64
CA ASP A 5 20.18 12.61 -8.21
C ASP A 5 18.87 12.00 -7.71
N ILE A 6 18.10 12.80 -6.97
CA ILE A 6 16.82 12.42 -6.36
C ILE A 6 15.69 12.47 -7.41
N GLU A 7 16.04 12.77 -8.66
CA GLU A 7 15.12 12.89 -9.78
C GLU A 7 15.27 11.70 -10.73
N GLY A 8 14.14 11.19 -11.20
CA GLY A 8 14.07 10.02 -12.07
C GLY A 8 13.25 8.86 -11.49
N PRO A 9 13.03 7.81 -12.30
CA PRO A 9 12.29 6.62 -11.89
C PRO A 9 13.03 5.85 -10.78
N PRO A 10 12.32 4.99 -10.02
CA PRO A 10 12.97 4.07 -9.09
C PRO A 10 13.93 3.14 -9.86
N CYS A 11 14.80 2.45 -9.13
CA CYS A 11 15.59 1.36 -9.71
C CYS A 11 14.62 0.33 -10.33
N SER A 12 14.87 -0.10 -11.57
CA SER A 12 13.95 -0.98 -12.33
C SER A 12 13.57 -2.25 -11.58
N HIS A 13 14.53 -2.90 -10.92
CA HIS A 13 14.28 -4.11 -10.12
C HIS A 13 13.49 -3.86 -8.83
N MET A 14 13.37 -2.60 -8.39
CA MET A 14 12.69 -2.24 -7.14
C MET A 14 11.23 -1.90 -7.35
N GLU A 15 10.81 -1.53 -8.55
CA GLU A 15 9.49 -0.95 -8.81
C GLU A 15 8.35 -1.79 -8.22
N HIS A 16 8.27 -3.08 -8.58
CA HIS A 16 7.24 -3.98 -8.08
C HIS A 16 7.27 -4.14 -6.54
N MET A 17 8.47 -4.25 -5.96
CA MET A 17 8.62 -4.35 -4.51
C MET A 17 8.20 -3.06 -3.78
N LEU A 18 8.40 -1.90 -4.39
CA LEU A 18 7.96 -0.61 -3.85
C LEU A 18 6.45 -0.45 -3.95
N HIS A 19 5.81 -0.98 -5.00
CA HIS A 19 4.35 -1.07 -5.09
C HIS A 19 3.77 -1.94 -3.97
N ASP A 20 4.26 -3.18 -3.83
CA ASP A 20 3.85 -4.11 -2.76
C ASP A 20 4.06 -3.51 -1.36
N ALA A 21 5.14 -2.74 -1.17
CA ALA A 21 5.46 -2.08 0.09
C ALA A 21 4.59 -0.83 0.35
N ALA A 22 4.02 -0.22 -0.68
CA ALA A 22 3.16 0.95 -0.58
C ALA A 22 1.71 0.56 -0.29
N ASP A 23 1.19 -0.45 -0.98
CA ASP A 23 -0.19 -0.93 -0.81
C ASP A 23 -0.39 -1.83 0.42
N GLY A 24 0.70 -2.37 0.98
CA GLY A 24 0.70 -3.22 2.17
C GLY A 24 0.56 -4.71 1.86
N THR A 25 0.67 -5.13 0.61
CA THR A 25 0.63 -6.54 0.19
C THR A 25 1.98 -7.25 0.35
N GLY A 26 3.08 -6.49 0.37
CA GLY A 26 4.43 -7.00 0.57
C GLY A 26 4.63 -7.63 1.95
N ARG A 27 5.34 -8.76 2.01
CA ARG A 27 5.60 -9.51 3.25
C ARG A 27 7.03 -10.03 3.36
N GLY A 28 7.43 -10.36 4.58
CA GLY A 28 8.67 -11.07 4.89
C GLY A 28 9.93 -10.33 4.42
N LEU A 29 10.93 -11.11 3.97
CA LEU A 29 12.24 -10.60 3.56
C LEU A 29 12.16 -9.63 2.37
N ARG A 30 11.19 -9.81 1.47
CA ARG A 30 11.01 -8.93 0.32
C ARG A 30 10.59 -7.52 0.74
N LEU A 31 9.63 -7.42 1.66
CA LEU A 31 9.23 -6.14 2.25
C LEU A 31 10.41 -5.49 2.98
N TRP A 32 11.12 -6.26 3.81
CA TRP A 32 12.28 -5.75 4.52
C TRP A 32 13.35 -5.19 3.57
N TYR A 33 13.69 -5.93 2.52
CA TYR A 33 14.65 -5.51 1.50
C TYR A 33 14.20 -4.25 0.78
N ALA A 34 12.91 -4.17 0.39
CA ALA A 34 12.33 -3.01 -0.27
C ALA A 34 12.50 -1.73 0.56
N LEU A 35 12.15 -1.81 1.85
CA LEU A 35 12.25 -0.69 2.78
C LEU A 35 13.70 -0.31 3.05
N HIS A 36 14.59 -1.30 3.25
CA HIS A 36 16.02 -1.05 3.47
C HIS A 36 16.67 -0.35 2.27
N HIS A 37 16.36 -0.81 1.04
CA HIS A 37 16.86 -0.18 -0.17
C HIS A 37 16.32 1.25 -0.32
N ALA A 38 15.00 1.45 -0.13
CA ALA A 38 14.38 2.77 -0.24
C ALA A 38 14.94 3.79 0.76
N ALA A 39 15.37 3.35 1.96
CA ALA A 39 16.03 4.20 2.94
C ALA A 39 17.43 4.70 2.49
N ARG A 40 18.08 4.00 1.56
CA ARG A 40 19.45 4.31 1.09
C ARG A 40 19.49 4.89 -0.32
N CYS A 41 18.51 4.56 -1.16
CA CYS A 41 18.38 5.07 -2.52
C CYS A 41 17.35 6.21 -2.56
N GLY A 42 17.83 7.45 -2.78
CA GLY A 42 16.97 8.63 -2.82
C GLY A 42 15.81 8.56 -3.82
N ARG A 43 16.04 7.99 -5.02
CA ARG A 43 15.00 7.79 -6.04
C ARG A 43 13.90 6.84 -5.56
N CYS A 44 14.29 5.68 -5.04
CA CYS A 44 13.34 4.68 -4.50
C CYS A 44 12.60 5.19 -3.27
N GLY A 45 13.28 5.90 -2.36
CA GLY A 45 12.66 6.51 -1.18
C GLY A 45 11.62 7.57 -1.53
N ARG A 46 11.93 8.45 -2.49
CA ARG A 46 10.98 9.45 -3.00
C ARG A 46 9.80 8.80 -3.72
N PHE A 47 10.07 7.80 -4.57
CA PHE A 47 9.02 7.05 -5.27
C PHE A 47 8.04 6.38 -4.29
N LEU A 48 8.55 5.67 -3.29
CA LEU A 48 7.74 5.02 -2.26
C LEU A 48 6.90 6.02 -1.46
N SER A 49 7.47 7.18 -1.10
CA SER A 49 6.74 8.22 -0.36
C SER A 49 5.57 8.77 -1.17
N ARG A 50 5.81 9.10 -2.45
CA ARG A 50 4.75 9.56 -3.36
C ARG A 50 3.66 8.51 -3.56
N LEU A 51 4.03 7.24 -3.74
CA LEU A 51 3.05 6.16 -3.84
C LEU A 51 2.14 6.09 -2.61
N ARG A 52 2.72 6.19 -1.41
CA ARG A 52 1.96 6.18 -0.15
C ARG A 52 1.03 7.38 -0.02
N GLU A 53 1.48 8.57 -0.40
CA GLU A 53 0.66 9.78 -0.43
C GLU A 53 -0.53 9.62 -1.38
N THR A 54 -0.30 9.17 -2.61
CA THR A 54 -1.36 8.92 -3.60
C THR A 54 -2.36 7.88 -3.10
N LEU A 55 -1.89 6.75 -2.55
CA LEU A 55 -2.77 5.72 -1.96
C LEU A 55 -3.58 6.27 -0.78
N SER A 56 -2.99 7.12 0.05
CA SER A 56 -3.68 7.76 1.17
C SER A 56 -4.78 8.71 0.68
N ALA A 57 -4.49 9.53 -0.33
CA ALA A 57 -5.47 10.41 -0.95
C ALA A 57 -6.64 9.62 -1.57
N MET A 58 -6.36 8.52 -2.26
CA MET A 58 -7.41 7.65 -2.82
C MET A 58 -8.25 6.98 -1.73
N ARG A 59 -7.65 6.59 -0.60
CA ARG A 59 -8.39 6.04 0.54
C ARG A 59 -9.30 7.07 1.19
N GLN A 60 -8.87 8.33 1.26
CA GLN A 60 -9.67 9.44 1.80
C GLN A 60 -10.78 9.88 0.84
N ALA A 61 -10.56 9.77 -0.47
CA ALA A 61 -11.57 10.04 -1.48
C ALA A 61 -12.61 8.91 -1.61
N LYS A 62 -12.38 7.77 -0.95
CA LYS A 62 -13.33 6.65 -0.97
C LYS A 62 -14.62 7.08 -0.28
N PRO A 63 -15.79 6.88 -0.89
CA PRO A 63 -17.06 7.20 -0.25
C PRO A 63 -17.22 6.42 1.05
N GLU A 64 -17.90 7.03 2.01
CA GLU A 64 -18.30 6.35 3.25
C GLU A 64 -19.11 5.10 2.89
N PRO A 65 -18.86 3.96 3.58
CA PRO A 65 -19.67 2.77 3.39
C PRO A 65 -21.13 3.05 3.77
N GLU A 66 -22.04 2.43 3.02
CA GLU A 66 -23.48 2.49 3.30
C GLU A 66 -23.79 2.16 4.77
N ALA A 67 -24.76 2.87 5.34
CA ALA A 67 -25.13 2.70 6.75
C ALA A 67 -25.51 1.25 7.10
N ASP A 68 -26.13 0.54 6.15
CA ASP A 68 -26.45 -0.89 6.28
C ASP A 68 -25.20 -1.76 6.33
N ALA A 69 -24.20 -1.52 5.46
CA ALA A 69 -22.93 -2.24 5.49
C ALA A 69 -22.21 -2.05 6.84
N MET A 70 -22.26 -0.85 7.40
CA MET A 70 -21.72 -0.55 8.73
C MET A 70 -22.50 -1.26 9.84
N ALA A 71 -23.83 -1.33 9.74
CA ALA A 71 -24.67 -2.05 10.69
C ALA A 71 -24.38 -3.56 10.69
N ARG A 72 -24.22 -4.16 9.50
CA ARG A 72 -23.86 -5.57 9.32
C ARG A 72 -22.49 -5.90 9.91
N LEU A 73 -21.49 -5.05 9.66
CA LEU A 73 -20.15 -5.17 10.26
C LEU A 73 -20.21 -5.08 11.79
N LYS A 74 -20.93 -4.10 12.35
CA LYS A 74 -21.07 -3.90 13.80
C LYS A 74 -21.81 -5.04 14.48
N ALA A 75 -22.78 -5.65 13.80
CA ALA A 75 -23.53 -6.79 14.30
C ALA A 75 -22.76 -8.13 14.22
N GLY A 76 -21.58 -8.17 13.60
CA GLY A 76 -20.84 -9.41 13.34
C GLY A 76 -21.52 -10.34 12.33
N ARG A 77 -22.60 -9.89 11.68
CA ARG A 77 -23.40 -10.63 10.68
C ARG A 77 -22.84 -10.47 9.27
N TRP A 78 -21.52 -10.57 9.12
CA TRP A 78 -20.90 -10.65 7.78
C TRP A 78 -20.76 -12.10 7.31
N ARG A 79 -20.84 -13.07 8.23
CA ARG A 79 -20.57 -14.49 7.97
C ARG A 79 -21.81 -15.28 7.57
N ASP A 80 -23.00 -14.80 7.91
CA ASP A 80 -24.25 -15.56 7.76
C ASP A 80 -24.81 -15.53 6.33
N GLU A 81 -24.44 -14.53 5.51
CA GLU A 81 -24.90 -14.45 4.11
C GLU A 81 -24.04 -15.25 3.13
N MET A 82 -22.78 -15.56 3.46
CA MET A 82 -21.90 -16.37 2.58
C MET A 82 -22.13 -17.88 2.71
N SER A 83 -22.92 -18.32 3.70
CA SER A 83 -23.24 -19.74 3.93
C SER A 83 -24.63 -20.13 3.42
N ALA A 84 -25.36 -19.21 2.76
CA ALA A 84 -26.69 -19.46 2.22
C ALA A 84 -26.69 -19.74 0.69
N GLU A 85 -25.52 -19.79 0.05
CA GLU A 85 -25.33 -20.09 -1.38
C GLU A 85 -24.69 -21.49 -1.62
N GLU A 86 -24.79 -22.42 -0.67
CA GLU A 86 -24.46 -23.86 -0.85
C GLU A 86 -25.72 -24.74 -0.86
#